data_AF-A0A7V8YZ74-F1
#
_entry.id   AF-A0A7V8YZ74-F1
#
_cell.length_a   1.000
_cell.length_b   1.000
_cell.length_c   1.000
_cell.angle_alpha   90.00
_cell.angle_beta   90.00
_cell.angle_gamma   90.00
#
_symmetry.space_group_name_H-M   'P 1'
#
loop_
_entity.id
_entity.type
_entity.pdbx_description
1 polymer ?
#
loop_
_entity_poly.entity_id
_entity_poly.type
_entity_poly.pdbx_seq_one_letter_code
_entity_poly.pdbx_strand_id
1 'polypeptide(L)'
;EKWSNRGVSGRVVSVNPQTNQINIEMRGLASTSTIVLTPKPNAKFRRYAPNSVKFSEALVSSLTDVQAGDMLRALGDKSADGASFAAEEIVSGAFQTVAGIVKSVDPANNEVVIADIQSKKDVTVALGSASMLKKIPEEMAQRMAMRQSGQASGTRPGGQGESRPQADTAEAGQGRRGGGAGRGGFGGRQSGGIDDMLERFPTITTGDLKIGDMIAVSSTKSLNADRITAIKLLAGIEPFVKAAAANGGERRDRQGGQSLSIPGLDALNFP
;
A
#
# COMPACT_ATOMS: atom_id res chain seq x y z
N GLU A 1 8.00 -11.04 -15.71
CA GLU A 1 7.31 -12.35 -15.89
C GLU A 1 7.59 -13.39 -14.82
N LYS A 2 8.83 -13.88 -14.60
CA LYS A 2 9.07 -14.98 -13.61
C LYS A 2 8.54 -14.66 -12.21
N TRP A 3 8.75 -13.43 -11.74
CA TRP A 3 8.28 -12.97 -10.43
C TRP A 3 6.76 -12.74 -10.35
N SER A 4 6.08 -12.51 -11.47
CA SER A 4 4.62 -12.30 -11.48
C SER A 4 3.87 -13.62 -11.27
N ASN A 5 4.46 -14.76 -11.64
CA ASN A 5 3.79 -16.08 -11.54
C ASN A 5 4.35 -16.97 -10.42
N ARG A 6 5.64 -16.85 -10.09
CA ARG A 6 6.33 -17.65 -9.06
C ARG A 6 6.85 -16.79 -7.90
N GLY A 7 6.40 -15.55 -7.80
CA GLY A 7 6.84 -14.62 -6.77
C GLY A 7 5.87 -14.55 -5.59
N VAL A 8 6.42 -14.24 -4.42
CA VAL A 8 5.69 -13.83 -3.22
C VAL A 8 6.26 -12.51 -2.72
N SER A 9 5.40 -11.64 -2.21
CA SER A 9 5.81 -10.37 -1.60
C SER A 9 5.07 -10.17 -0.29
N GLY A 10 5.75 -9.64 0.72
CA GLY A 10 5.14 -9.38 2.02
C GLY A 10 6.06 -8.63 2.95
N ARG A 11 5.57 -8.34 4.15
CA ARG A 11 6.34 -7.73 5.23
C ARG A 11 6.92 -8.83 6.11
N VAL A 12 8.20 -8.76 6.45
CA VAL A 12 8.84 -9.68 7.37
C VAL A 12 8.26 -9.47 8.77
N VAL A 13 7.67 -10.51 9.34
CA VAL A 13 7.17 -10.53 10.73
C VAL A 13 8.30 -10.93 11.67
N SER A 14 9.02 -11.98 11.32
CA SER A 14 10.14 -12.50 12.09
C SER A 14 11.09 -13.32 11.23
N VAL A 15 12.33 -13.44 11.69
CA VAL A 15 13.38 -14.26 11.09
C VAL A 15 13.86 -15.23 12.17
N ASN A 16 13.92 -16.52 11.84
CA ASN A 16 14.50 -17.56 12.70
C ASN A 16 15.80 -18.08 12.05
N PRO A 17 16.97 -17.61 12.50
CA PRO A 17 18.27 -18.05 11.98
C PRO A 17 18.58 -19.52 12.27
N GLN A 18 17.99 -20.11 13.31
CA GLN A 18 18.26 -21.51 13.69
C GLN A 18 17.60 -22.49 12.72
N THR A 19 16.39 -22.15 12.25
CA THR A 19 15.63 -22.99 11.31
C THR A 19 15.72 -22.51 9.86
N ASN A 20 16.45 -21.43 9.60
CA ASN A 20 16.49 -20.74 8.30
C ASN A 20 15.08 -20.40 7.77
N GLN A 21 14.20 -19.90 8.63
CA GLN A 21 12.84 -19.54 8.24
C GLN A 21 12.58 -18.05 8.39
N ILE A 22 11.82 -17.50 7.44
CA ILE A 22 11.35 -16.11 7.46
C ILE A 22 9.83 -16.15 7.45
N ASN A 23 9.18 -15.59 8.47
CA ASN A 23 7.73 -15.44 8.46
C ASN A 23 7.39 -14.11 7.77
N ILE A 24 6.61 -14.18 6.70
CA ILE A 24 6.15 -12.98 5.98
C ILE A 24 4.64 -12.83 6.08
N GLU A 25 4.22 -11.61 6.35
CA GLU A 25 2.84 -11.16 6.33
C GLU A 25 2.48 -10.72 4.92
N MET A 26 1.51 -11.39 4.31
CA MET A 26 0.91 -10.99 3.05
C MET A 26 -0.46 -10.38 3.31
N ARG A 27 -0.72 -9.20 2.73
CA ARG A 27 -2.05 -8.60 2.73
C ARG A 27 -2.82 -9.05 1.50
N GLY A 28 -3.88 -9.82 1.72
CA GLY A 28 -4.89 -10.12 0.71
C GLY A 28 -6.07 -9.14 0.75
N LEU A 29 -6.98 -9.29 -0.22
CA LEU A 29 -8.18 -8.43 -0.36
C LEU A 29 -9.12 -8.45 0.86
N ALA A 30 -9.16 -9.56 1.60
CA ALA A 30 -10.09 -9.77 2.73
C ALA A 30 -9.40 -10.09 4.06
N SER A 31 -8.14 -10.54 4.03
CA SER A 31 -7.42 -10.95 5.23
C SER A 31 -5.91 -10.86 5.03
N THR A 32 -5.23 -10.75 6.16
CA THR A 32 -3.79 -10.95 6.24
C THR A 32 -3.50 -12.43 6.42
N SER A 33 -2.54 -12.97 5.66
CA SER A 33 -2.05 -14.35 5.83
C SER A 33 -0.54 -14.35 6.09
N THR A 34 -0.10 -15.15 7.05
CA THR A 34 1.33 -15.38 7.30
C THR A 34 1.79 -16.61 6.53
N ILE A 35 2.91 -16.49 5.80
CA ILE A 35 3.55 -17.59 5.08
C ILE A 35 4.94 -17.81 5.66
N VAL A 36 5.32 -19.09 5.81
CA VAL A 36 6.68 -19.49 6.18
C VAL A 36 7.53 -19.61 4.92
N LEU A 37 8.53 -18.75 4.79
CA LEU A 37 9.48 -18.77 3.70
C LEU A 37 10.76 -19.46 4.14
N THR A 38 11.15 -20.49 3.38
CA THR A 38 12.36 -21.28 3.62
C THR A 38 13.29 -21.14 2.40
N PRO A 39 14.49 -20.57 2.56
CA PRO A 39 15.50 -20.51 1.50
C PRO A 39 15.96 -21.91 1.10
N LYS A 40 16.08 -22.18 -0.20
CA LYS A 40 16.74 -23.38 -0.74
C LYS A 40 18.26 -23.32 -0.49
N PRO A 41 18.99 -24.45 -0.57
CA PRO A 41 20.43 -24.50 -0.27
C PRO A 41 21.31 -23.49 -1.03
N ASN A 42 20.92 -23.12 -2.27
CA ASN A 42 21.63 -22.14 -3.10
C ASN A 42 20.81 -20.85 -3.30
N ALA A 43 19.97 -20.49 -2.33
CA ALA A 43 19.14 -19.30 -2.41
C ALA A 43 20.01 -18.04 -2.52
N LYS A 44 19.69 -17.18 -3.48
CA LYS A 44 20.36 -15.89 -3.64
C LYS A 44 19.69 -14.88 -2.73
N PHE A 45 20.47 -14.24 -1.87
CA PHE A 45 20.01 -13.14 -1.04
C PHE A 45 20.52 -11.82 -1.59
N ARG A 46 19.60 -10.87 -1.74
CA ARG A 46 19.88 -9.50 -2.12
C ARG A 46 19.19 -8.55 -1.16
N ARG A 47 19.80 -7.40 -0.94
CA ARG A 47 19.17 -6.28 -0.22
C ARG A 47 19.18 -5.05 -1.10
N TYR A 48 18.05 -4.37 -1.19
CA TYR A 48 17.98 -3.07 -1.86
C TYR A 48 19.00 -2.13 -1.21
N ALA A 49 19.73 -1.38 -2.03
CA ALA A 49 20.70 -0.44 -1.50
C ALA A 49 19.97 0.62 -0.64
N PRO A 50 20.63 1.21 0.37
CA PRO A 50 20.01 2.19 1.28
C PRO A 50 19.37 3.41 0.59
N ASN A 51 19.67 3.64 -0.69
CA ASN A 51 19.15 4.74 -1.51
C ASN A 51 18.61 4.28 -2.88
N SER A 52 18.40 2.98 -3.11
CA SER A 52 17.95 2.48 -4.41
C SER A 52 17.11 1.23 -4.31
N VAL A 53 16.01 1.23 -5.05
CA VAL A 53 15.15 0.06 -5.27
C VAL A 53 15.41 -0.64 -6.58
N LYS A 54 16.43 -0.22 -7.34
CA LYS A 54 16.74 -0.94 -8.57
C LYS A 54 17.31 -2.29 -8.18
N PHE A 55 16.68 -3.34 -8.67
CA PHE A 55 17.16 -4.70 -8.49
C PHE A 55 18.60 -4.89 -8.99
N SER A 56 19.00 -4.17 -10.05
CA SER A 56 20.38 -4.17 -10.56
C SER A 56 21.40 -3.57 -9.60
N GLU A 57 20.97 -2.70 -8.70
CA GLU A 57 21.80 -2.05 -7.68
C GLU A 57 21.65 -2.73 -6.31
N ALA A 58 20.84 -3.80 -6.23
CA ALA A 58 20.70 -4.58 -5.00
C ALA A 58 22.01 -5.31 -4.68
N LEU A 59 22.46 -5.13 -3.44
CA LEU A 59 23.71 -5.68 -2.94
C LEU A 59 23.53 -7.14 -2.55
N VAL A 60 24.62 -7.92 -2.66
CA VAL A 60 24.66 -9.27 -2.08
C VAL A 60 24.41 -9.17 -0.58
N SER A 61 23.59 -10.08 -0.06
CA SER A 61 23.13 -10.06 1.33
C SER A 61 23.03 -11.49 1.86
N SER A 62 22.59 -11.65 3.10
CA SER A 62 22.31 -12.94 3.75
C SER A 62 21.06 -12.86 4.64
N LEU A 63 20.65 -14.03 5.17
CA LEU A 63 19.52 -14.12 6.11
C LEU A 63 19.68 -13.19 7.33
N THR A 64 20.91 -12.97 7.79
CA THR A 64 21.25 -12.10 8.92
C THR A 64 20.94 -10.62 8.69
N ASP A 65 20.87 -10.19 7.43
CA ASP A 65 20.58 -8.81 7.07
C ASP A 65 19.07 -8.55 6.93
N VAL A 66 18.26 -9.61 6.94
CA VAL A 66 16.81 -9.51 6.90
C VAL A 66 16.30 -9.21 8.30
N GLN A 67 15.50 -8.16 8.44
CA GLN A 67 14.97 -7.73 9.73
C GLN A 67 13.44 -7.76 9.75
N ALA A 68 12.87 -7.96 10.94
CA ALA A 68 11.45 -7.78 11.16
C ALA A 68 11.04 -6.35 10.78
N GLY A 69 9.97 -6.23 10.00
CA GLY A 69 9.48 -4.99 9.42
C GLY A 69 10.01 -4.66 8.02
N ASP A 70 11.01 -5.37 7.51
CA ASP A 70 11.45 -5.23 6.11
C ASP A 70 10.34 -5.65 5.15
N MET A 71 10.33 -5.07 3.95
CA MET A 71 9.58 -5.65 2.83
C MET A 71 10.47 -6.66 2.13
N LEU A 72 9.91 -7.80 1.80
CA LEU A 72 10.60 -8.92 1.17
C LEU A 72 9.84 -9.37 -0.07
N ARG A 73 10.58 -9.59 -1.15
CA ARG A 73 10.13 -10.30 -2.34
C ARG A 73 10.93 -11.58 -2.46
N ALA A 74 10.26 -12.69 -2.75
CA ALA A 74 10.95 -13.93 -3.06
C ALA A 74 10.40 -14.62 -4.31
N LEU A 75 11.30 -15.28 -5.02
CA LEU A 75 11.01 -16.12 -6.17
C LEU A 75 11.23 -17.57 -5.76
N GLY A 76 10.32 -18.47 -6.12
CA GLY A 76 10.42 -19.86 -5.70
C GLY A 76 9.13 -20.66 -5.91
N ASP A 77 8.97 -21.68 -5.09
CA ASP A 77 7.84 -22.61 -5.17
C ASP A 77 6.93 -22.43 -3.96
N LYS A 78 5.66 -22.13 -4.23
CA LYS A 78 4.61 -22.07 -3.22
C LYS A 78 4.04 -23.47 -2.98
N SER A 79 3.82 -23.83 -1.71
CA SER A 79 3.15 -25.10 -1.39
C SER A 79 1.68 -25.11 -1.82
N ALA A 80 1.11 -26.31 -1.95
CA ALA A 80 -0.27 -26.49 -2.40
C ALA A 80 -1.31 -25.84 -1.46
N ASP A 81 -1.04 -25.86 -0.15
CA ASP A 81 -1.85 -25.19 0.88
C ASP A 81 -1.61 -23.67 0.96
N GLY A 82 -0.57 -23.18 0.27
CA GLY A 82 -0.17 -21.78 0.25
C GLY A 82 0.43 -21.25 1.56
N ALA A 83 0.71 -22.09 2.54
CA ALA A 83 1.24 -21.70 3.85
C ALA A 83 2.78 -21.65 3.90
N SER A 84 3.46 -22.27 2.94
CA SER A 84 4.92 -22.30 2.87
C SER A 84 5.46 -21.95 1.48
N PHE A 85 6.70 -21.46 1.45
CA PHE A 85 7.35 -21.01 0.22
C PHE A 85 8.84 -21.37 0.22
N ALA A 86 9.26 -22.18 -0.75
CA ALA A 86 10.65 -22.57 -0.94
C ALA A 86 11.36 -21.57 -1.88
N ALA A 87 12.16 -20.67 -1.32
CA ALA A 87 12.74 -19.53 -2.04
C ALA A 87 14.08 -19.86 -2.73
N GLU A 88 14.18 -19.50 -4.01
CA GLU A 88 15.39 -19.54 -4.84
C GLU A 88 16.14 -18.19 -4.83
N GLU A 89 15.39 -17.10 -4.77
CA GLU A 89 15.95 -15.75 -4.70
C GLU A 89 15.09 -14.92 -3.76
N ILE A 90 15.74 -14.18 -2.87
CA ILE A 90 15.14 -13.36 -1.83
C ILE A 90 15.73 -11.96 -1.95
N VAL A 91 14.87 -10.97 -2.07
CA VAL A 91 15.23 -9.55 -2.08
C VAL A 91 14.53 -8.87 -0.92
N SER A 92 15.30 -8.33 0.02
CA SER A 92 14.78 -7.59 1.17
C SER A 92 15.08 -6.10 1.09
N GLY A 93 14.33 -5.29 1.81
CA GLY A 93 14.65 -3.88 2.00
C GLY A 93 13.85 -3.30 3.16
N ALA A 94 14.50 -2.45 3.95
CA ALA A 94 13.83 -1.65 4.94
C ALA A 94 13.19 -0.45 4.25
N PHE A 95 11.86 -0.38 4.22
CA PHE A 95 11.14 0.76 3.64
C PHE A 95 10.43 1.56 4.72
N GLN A 96 10.24 2.84 4.45
CA GLN A 96 9.51 3.77 5.29
C GLN A 96 8.71 4.74 4.43
N THR A 97 7.58 5.20 4.98
CA THR A 97 6.75 6.26 4.42
C THR A 97 6.91 7.49 5.30
N VAL A 98 7.28 8.62 4.71
CA VAL A 98 7.37 9.92 5.38
C VAL A 98 6.39 10.88 4.72
N ALA A 99 5.60 11.61 5.50
CA ALA A 99 4.65 12.58 4.99
C ALA A 99 4.96 13.96 5.56
N GLY A 100 4.89 14.99 4.73
CA GLY A 100 5.33 16.32 5.14
C GLY A 100 4.81 17.43 4.25
N ILE A 101 4.92 18.65 4.77
CA ILE A 101 4.62 19.88 4.03
C ILE A 101 5.91 20.35 3.36
N VAL A 102 5.86 20.60 2.06
CA VAL A 102 7.00 21.13 1.30
C VAL A 102 7.37 22.52 1.82
N LYS A 103 8.61 22.67 2.28
CA LYS A 103 9.20 23.93 2.74
C LYS A 103 10.03 24.61 1.64
N SER A 104 10.74 23.83 0.84
CA SER A 104 11.50 24.33 -0.30
C SER A 104 11.63 23.25 -1.36
N VAL A 105 11.85 23.68 -2.61
CA VAL A 105 12.06 22.83 -3.77
C VAL A 105 13.31 23.32 -4.48
N ASP A 106 14.22 22.40 -4.77
CA ASP A 106 15.40 22.61 -5.60
C ASP A 106 15.31 21.71 -6.85
N PRO A 107 14.71 22.21 -7.95
CA PRO A 107 14.60 21.45 -9.18
C PRO A 107 15.95 21.17 -9.84
N ALA A 108 16.98 21.98 -9.57
CA ALA A 108 18.30 21.81 -10.18
C ALA A 108 19.02 20.58 -9.61
N ASN A 109 18.90 20.35 -8.29
CA ASN A 109 19.47 19.19 -7.61
C ASN A 109 18.48 18.04 -7.44
N ASN A 110 17.23 18.20 -7.88
CA ASN A 110 16.12 17.28 -7.64
C ASN A 110 15.92 16.99 -6.15
N GLU A 111 15.91 18.03 -5.33
CA GLU A 111 15.70 17.93 -3.89
C GLU A 111 14.47 18.70 -3.43
N VAL A 112 13.83 18.20 -2.38
CA VAL A 112 12.69 18.84 -1.74
C VAL A 112 12.89 18.75 -0.23
N VAL A 113 12.78 19.87 0.48
CA VAL A 113 12.76 19.84 1.94
C VAL A 113 11.31 19.80 2.40
N ILE A 114 10.98 18.82 3.24
CA ILE A 114 9.66 18.71 3.86
C ILE A 114 9.76 18.89 5.38
N ALA A 115 8.75 19.52 5.96
CA ALA A 115 8.48 19.43 7.38
C ALA A 115 7.68 18.15 7.64
N ASP A 116 8.34 17.12 8.19
CA ASP A 116 7.68 15.85 8.49
C ASP A 116 6.63 16.04 9.59
N ILE A 117 5.40 15.61 9.28
CA ILE A 117 4.26 15.75 10.20
C ILE A 117 4.38 14.83 11.41
N GLN A 118 5.13 13.73 11.32
CA GLN A 118 5.33 12.77 12.40
C GLN A 118 6.49 13.18 13.31
N SER A 119 7.70 13.29 12.77
CA SER A 119 8.88 13.65 13.58
C SER A 119 8.97 15.12 13.94
N LYS A 120 8.19 15.99 13.26
CA LYS A 120 8.26 17.46 13.37
C LYS A 120 9.62 18.05 12.98
N LYS A 121 10.44 17.27 12.27
CA LYS A 121 11.75 17.70 11.77
C LYS A 121 11.71 17.98 10.27
N ASP A 122 12.70 18.74 9.83
CA ASP A 122 12.91 18.97 8.41
C ASP A 122 13.71 17.81 7.83
N VAL A 123 13.18 17.23 6.75
CA VAL A 123 13.78 16.10 6.04
C VAL A 123 14.04 16.52 4.60
N THR A 124 15.27 16.32 4.15
CA THR A 124 15.66 16.53 2.75
C THR A 124 15.35 15.27 1.95
N VAL A 125 14.55 15.41 0.91
CA VAL A 125 14.13 14.32 0.02
C VAL A 125 14.84 14.49 -1.32
N ALA A 126 15.80 13.61 -1.60
CA ALA A 126 16.44 13.52 -2.90
C ALA A 126 15.60 12.66 -3.85
N LEU A 127 15.38 13.14 -5.08
CA LEU A 127 14.61 12.47 -6.11
C LEU A 127 15.58 11.98 -7.19
N GLY A 128 15.84 10.68 -7.18
CA GLY A 128 16.72 10.03 -8.14
C GLY A 128 16.02 9.72 -9.46
N SER A 129 16.79 9.27 -10.45
CA SER A 129 16.26 8.87 -11.76
C SER A 129 15.27 7.68 -11.72
N ALA A 130 15.26 6.93 -10.62
CA ALA A 130 14.33 5.84 -10.38
C ALA A 130 13.06 6.25 -9.61
N SER A 131 12.99 7.51 -9.16
CA SER A 131 11.86 7.99 -8.37
C SER A 131 10.63 8.17 -9.24
N MET A 132 9.50 7.62 -8.81
CA MET A 132 8.21 7.82 -9.45
C MET A 132 7.46 8.94 -8.72
N LEU A 133 7.23 10.05 -9.41
CA LEU A 133 6.48 11.18 -8.85
C LEU A 133 5.10 11.22 -9.49
N LYS A 134 4.05 11.13 -8.66
CA LYS A 134 2.67 11.19 -9.10
C LYS A 134 1.91 12.24 -8.32
N LYS A 135 0.92 12.87 -8.97
CA LYS A 135 -0.01 13.77 -8.30
C LYS A 135 -1.38 13.13 -8.21
N ILE A 136 -1.92 13.04 -7.01
CA ILE A 136 -3.31 12.65 -6.83
C ILE A 136 -4.18 13.87 -7.15
N PRO A 137 -5.13 13.77 -8.11
CA PRO A 137 -6.05 14.86 -8.36
C PRO A 137 -6.90 15.14 -7.11
N GLU A 138 -7.07 16.41 -6.75
CA GLU A 138 -7.72 16.83 -5.49
C GLU A 138 -9.12 16.22 -5.31
N GLU A 139 -9.97 16.28 -6.35
CA GLU A 139 -11.31 15.68 -6.30
C GLU A 139 -11.27 14.18 -5.99
N MET A 140 -10.26 13.48 -6.50
CA MET A 140 -10.10 12.06 -6.26
C MET A 140 -9.55 11.79 -4.86
N ALA A 141 -8.56 12.57 -4.41
CA ALA A 141 -8.03 12.50 -3.06
C ALA A 141 -9.15 12.71 -2.03
N GLN A 142 -10.02 13.70 -2.23
CA GLN A 142 -11.20 13.94 -1.38
C GLN A 142 -12.16 12.75 -1.39
N ARG A 143 -12.52 12.23 -2.57
CA ARG A 143 -13.40 11.05 -2.67
C ARG A 143 -12.81 9.81 -1.98
N MET A 144 -11.51 9.58 -2.12
CA MET A 144 -10.82 8.46 -1.47
C MET A 144 -10.74 8.63 0.05
N ALA A 145 -10.42 9.83 0.51
CA ALA A 145 -10.39 10.17 1.93
C ALA A 145 -11.77 10.01 2.60
N MET A 146 -12.85 10.45 1.93
CA MET A 146 -14.23 10.24 2.41
C MET A 146 -14.64 8.76 2.47
N ARG A 147 -14.14 7.94 1.53
CA ARG A 147 -14.33 6.48 1.58
C ARG A 147 -13.59 5.86 2.76
N GLN A 148 -12.37 6.31 3.03
CA GLN A 148 -11.54 5.80 4.12
C GLN A 148 -12.06 6.21 5.51
N SER A 149 -12.66 7.39 5.63
CA SER A 149 -13.35 7.84 6.85
C SER A 149 -14.70 7.16 7.09
N GLY A 150 -15.15 6.27 6.21
CA GLY A 150 -16.44 5.59 6.33
C GLY A 150 -17.65 6.47 6.01
N GLN A 151 -17.44 7.73 5.61
CA GLN A 151 -18.52 8.66 5.24
C GLN A 151 -19.15 8.34 3.87
N ALA A 152 -18.53 7.48 3.07
CA ALA A 152 -19.10 6.99 1.81
C ALA A 152 -20.20 5.90 1.97
N SER A 153 -20.44 5.42 3.19
CA SER A 153 -21.52 4.48 3.50
C SER A 153 -22.80 5.21 3.90
N GLY A 154 -23.34 6.06 3.02
CA GLY A 154 -24.46 6.91 3.45
C GLY A 154 -25.15 7.75 2.40
N THR A 155 -25.34 7.30 1.16
CA THR A 155 -26.35 7.93 0.30
C THR A 155 -26.86 6.95 -0.77
N ARG A 156 -27.96 6.26 -0.48
CA ARG A 156 -28.95 5.94 -1.52
C ARG A 156 -29.91 7.13 -1.57
N PRO A 157 -29.89 7.96 -2.63
CA PRO A 157 -30.96 8.91 -2.86
C PRO A 157 -32.11 8.16 -3.53
N GLY A 158 -33.28 8.14 -2.89
CA GLY A 158 -34.51 7.73 -3.56
C GLY A 158 -35.50 7.02 -2.65
N GLY A 159 -36.61 7.70 -2.39
CA GLY A 159 -37.87 7.07 -2.01
C GLY A 159 -38.34 7.39 -0.60
N GLN A 160 -39.00 8.54 -0.44
CA GLN A 160 -40.06 8.69 0.55
C GLN A 160 -41.05 7.53 0.33
N GLY A 161 -41.04 6.58 1.25
CA GLY A 161 -41.99 5.48 1.33
C GLY A 161 -42.70 5.60 2.67
N GLU A 162 -43.83 6.29 2.65
CA GLU A 162 -44.79 6.43 3.74
C GLU A 162 -45.13 5.07 4.35
N SER A 163 -44.75 4.86 5.62
CA SER A 163 -45.12 3.68 6.38
C SER A 163 -46.58 3.81 6.83
N ARG A 164 -47.51 3.27 6.05
CA ARG A 164 -48.84 2.88 6.54
C ARG A 164 -48.75 1.52 7.23
N PRO A 165 -49.29 1.33 8.45
CA PRO A 165 -49.37 0.01 9.07
C PRO A 165 -50.70 -0.68 8.71
N GLN A 166 -50.64 -1.77 7.95
CA GLN A 166 -51.71 -2.76 7.76
C GLN A 166 -51.07 -4.04 7.20
N ALA A 167 -51.28 -5.27 7.65
CA ALA A 167 -52.13 -5.88 8.67
C ALA A 167 -51.50 -7.25 9.04
N ASP A 168 -51.81 -7.77 10.22
CA ASP A 168 -51.66 -9.20 10.51
C ASP A 168 -52.94 -9.94 10.10
N THR A 169 -52.83 -10.83 9.12
CA THR A 169 -53.75 -11.98 8.99
C THR A 169 -53.14 -13.04 8.09
N ALA A 170 -53.38 -14.28 8.50
CA ALA A 170 -52.77 -15.51 8.06
C ALA A 170 -53.19 -15.99 6.66
N GLU A 171 -52.47 -17.02 6.22
CA GLU A 171 -52.98 -18.25 5.59
C GLU A 171 -52.52 -18.56 4.15
N ALA A 172 -52.50 -19.86 3.89
CA ALA A 172 -51.69 -20.61 2.94
C ALA A 172 -52.11 -20.52 1.47
N GLY A 173 -51.20 -20.92 0.55
CA GLY A 173 -51.58 -21.22 -0.84
C GLY A 173 -50.42 -21.52 -1.79
N GLN A 174 -50.40 -22.73 -2.33
CA GLN A 174 -49.50 -23.22 -3.39
C GLN A 174 -49.79 -22.57 -4.75
N GLY A 175 -48.80 -22.44 -5.65
CA GLY A 175 -49.09 -22.29 -7.09
C GLY A 175 -48.05 -21.61 -8.01
N ARG A 176 -47.11 -22.40 -8.54
CA ARG A 176 -46.53 -22.44 -9.91
C ARG A 176 -46.52 -21.21 -10.87
N ARG A 177 -45.33 -21.09 -11.52
CA ARG A 177 -44.98 -20.63 -12.89
C ARG A 177 -44.63 -19.15 -13.13
N GLY A 178 -43.45 -18.94 -13.72
CA GLY A 178 -43.11 -17.75 -14.48
C GLY A 178 -41.61 -17.61 -14.70
N GLY A 179 -41.11 -18.12 -15.83
CA GLY A 179 -39.71 -18.02 -16.22
C GLY A 179 -39.30 -16.58 -16.55
N GLY A 180 -38.05 -16.25 -16.20
CA GLY A 180 -37.38 -15.01 -16.58
C GLY A 180 -35.90 -15.29 -16.74
N ALA A 181 -35.53 -15.92 -17.86
CA ALA A 181 -34.15 -15.97 -18.30
C ALA A 181 -33.75 -14.59 -18.83
N GLY A 182 -32.63 -14.08 -18.32
CA GLY A 182 -31.82 -13.06 -19.01
C GLY A 182 -31.86 -11.66 -18.40
N ARG A 183 -30.87 -11.34 -17.55
CA ARG A 183 -29.93 -10.26 -17.88
C ARG A 183 -28.64 -10.35 -17.08
N GLY A 184 -27.56 -10.64 -17.80
CA GLY A 184 -26.24 -10.02 -17.62
C GLY A 184 -25.52 -10.30 -16.31
N GLY A 185 -24.62 -11.27 -16.34
CA GLY A 185 -23.65 -11.47 -15.29
C GLY A 185 -22.76 -10.25 -15.05
N PHE A 186 -22.35 -10.09 -13.80
CA PHE A 186 -21.07 -9.46 -13.44
C PHE A 186 -20.26 -10.45 -12.59
N GLY A 187 -20.06 -11.64 -13.14
CA GLY A 187 -18.86 -12.43 -12.89
C GLY A 187 -17.88 -12.09 -14.01
N GLY A 188 -16.91 -11.21 -13.74
CA GLY A 188 -15.97 -10.79 -14.77
C GLY A 188 -15.04 -9.67 -14.35
N ARG A 189 -13.89 -10.07 -13.78
CA ARG A 189 -12.57 -9.49 -14.03
C ARG A 189 -12.47 -7.96 -14.11
N GLN A 190 -12.17 -7.33 -12.98
CA GLN A 190 -11.10 -6.34 -12.98
C GLN A 190 -10.45 -6.28 -11.60
N SER A 191 -9.37 -7.05 -11.44
CA SER A 191 -8.22 -6.58 -10.69
C SER A 191 -7.69 -5.36 -11.45
N GLY A 192 -8.33 -4.21 -11.24
CA GLY A 192 -7.74 -2.89 -11.44
C GLY A 192 -7.39 -2.42 -10.04
N GLY A 193 -6.23 -2.84 -9.54
CA GLY A 193 -5.81 -2.52 -8.18
C GLY A 193 -5.73 -1.01 -7.96
N ILE A 194 -5.66 -0.60 -6.70
CA ILE A 194 -5.30 0.79 -6.35
C ILE A 194 -3.99 1.20 -7.06
N ASP A 195 -3.08 0.25 -7.29
CA ASP A 195 -1.87 0.41 -8.10
C ASP A 195 -2.17 0.77 -9.58
N ASP A 196 -3.08 0.07 -10.27
CA ASP A 196 -3.47 0.40 -11.65
C ASP A 196 -4.08 1.80 -11.75
N MET A 197 -4.74 2.25 -10.68
CA MET A 197 -5.27 3.61 -10.58
C MET A 197 -4.16 4.64 -10.34
N LEU A 198 -3.17 4.32 -9.50
CA LEU A 198 -2.00 5.17 -9.23
C LEU A 198 -1.08 5.31 -10.45
N GLU A 199 -0.92 4.26 -11.25
CA GLU A 199 -0.16 4.32 -12.50
C GLU A 199 -0.76 5.31 -13.50
N ARG A 200 -2.10 5.45 -13.49
CA ARG A 200 -2.86 6.41 -14.31
C ARG A 200 -2.78 7.84 -13.80
N PHE A 201 -2.30 8.06 -12.57
CA PHE A 201 -2.16 9.42 -12.08
C PHE A 201 -1.15 10.21 -12.89
N PRO A 202 -1.36 11.53 -13.05
CA PRO A 202 -0.41 12.41 -13.72
C PRO A 202 0.98 12.23 -13.12
N THR A 203 1.94 11.86 -13.96
CA THR A 203 3.36 11.94 -13.63
C THR A 203 3.72 13.43 -13.55
N ILE A 204 4.37 13.81 -12.45
CA ILE A 204 4.86 15.18 -12.24
C ILE A 204 6.38 15.18 -12.12
N THR A 205 6.97 16.36 -12.14
CA THR A 205 8.39 16.60 -11.90
C THR A 205 8.59 17.35 -10.58
N THR A 206 9.84 17.49 -10.16
CA THR A 206 10.23 18.33 -9.01
C THR A 206 9.75 19.77 -9.17
N GLY A 207 9.81 20.34 -10.37
CA GLY A 207 9.37 21.70 -10.66
C GLY A 207 7.86 21.93 -10.53
N ASP A 208 7.05 20.88 -10.51
CA ASP A 208 5.60 20.96 -10.33
C ASP A 208 5.18 21.05 -8.86
N LEU A 209 6.10 20.75 -7.93
CA LEU A 209 5.88 20.84 -6.50
C LEU A 209 6.01 22.29 -6.02
N LYS A 210 5.15 22.67 -5.07
CA LYS A 210 5.13 24.03 -4.52
C LYS A 210 5.30 24.02 -3.02
N ILE A 211 5.87 25.11 -2.51
CA ILE A 211 5.92 25.35 -1.07
C ILE A 211 4.48 25.35 -0.53
N GLY A 212 4.26 24.59 0.55
CA GLY A 212 2.95 24.39 1.14
C GLY A 212 2.21 23.14 0.66
N ASP A 213 2.63 22.52 -0.46
CA ASP A 213 2.07 21.24 -0.91
C ASP A 213 2.33 20.17 0.16
N MET A 214 1.34 19.30 0.38
CA MET A 214 1.50 18.13 1.20
C MET A 214 1.83 16.93 0.32
N ILE A 215 2.97 16.32 0.64
CA ILE A 215 3.48 15.16 -0.07
C ILE A 215 3.73 14.01 0.89
N ALA A 216 3.68 12.79 0.36
CA ALA A 216 4.22 11.64 1.06
C ALA A 216 5.16 10.84 0.17
N VAL A 217 6.19 10.32 0.81
CA VAL A 217 7.39 9.79 0.18
C VAL A 217 7.63 8.40 0.73
N SER A 218 7.65 7.41 -0.15
CA SER A 218 8.19 6.08 0.15
C SER A 218 9.69 6.10 -0.12
N SER A 219 10.50 5.67 0.84
CA SER A 219 11.96 5.58 0.75
C SER A 219 12.46 4.30 1.41
N THR A 220 13.68 3.86 1.07
CA THR A 220 14.41 2.93 1.91
C THR A 220 14.82 3.63 3.21
N LYS A 221 14.86 2.91 4.34
CA LYS A 221 15.38 3.46 5.60
C LYS A 221 16.84 3.86 5.38
N SER A 222 17.10 5.15 5.48
CA SER A 222 18.42 5.74 5.40
C SER A 222 19.13 5.66 6.76
N LEU A 223 20.45 5.57 6.74
CA LEU A 223 21.28 5.76 7.94
C LEU A 223 21.27 7.23 8.40
N ASN A 224 20.99 8.16 7.49
CA ASN A 224 20.77 9.57 7.79
C ASN A 224 19.27 9.86 7.82
N ALA A 225 18.71 10.06 9.00
CA ALA A 225 17.27 10.35 9.15
C ALA A 225 16.86 11.70 8.54
N ASP A 226 17.79 12.64 8.39
CA ASP A 226 17.52 14.00 7.92
C ASP A 226 17.62 14.11 6.38
N ARG A 227 18.12 13.07 5.69
CA ARG A 227 18.15 12.97 4.23
C ARG A 227 17.77 11.59 3.73
N ILE A 228 16.71 11.52 2.94
CA ILE A 228 16.18 10.29 2.36
C ILE A 228 16.18 10.36 0.83
N THR A 229 16.24 9.19 0.19
CA THR A 229 16.09 9.08 -1.27
C THR A 229 14.71 8.51 -1.58
N ALA A 230 13.90 9.26 -2.32
CA ALA A 230 12.54 8.86 -2.66
C ALA A 230 12.51 7.75 -3.71
N ILE A 231 11.58 6.83 -3.54
CA ILE A 231 11.25 5.78 -4.52
C ILE A 231 9.95 6.13 -5.21
N LYS A 232 8.93 6.46 -4.41
CA LYS A 232 7.65 6.99 -4.86
C LYS A 232 7.38 8.27 -4.07
N LEU A 233 6.92 9.30 -4.77
CA LEU A 233 6.43 10.54 -4.16
C LEU A 233 5.02 10.77 -4.69
N LEU A 234 4.08 10.96 -3.75
CA LEU A 234 2.71 11.34 -4.04
C LEU A 234 2.46 12.76 -3.52
N ALA A 235 2.07 13.66 -4.43
CA ALA A 235 1.59 14.99 -4.09
C ALA A 235 0.05 15.03 -4.05
N GLY A 236 -0.53 15.96 -3.29
CA GLY A 236 -1.98 16.09 -3.17
C GLY A 236 -2.59 15.15 -2.13
N ILE A 237 -1.86 14.88 -1.04
CA ILE A 237 -2.29 13.94 0.01
C ILE A 237 -3.00 14.61 1.21
N GLU A 238 -3.21 15.93 1.14
CA GLU A 238 -3.87 16.73 2.17
C GLU A 238 -5.20 16.13 2.64
N PRO A 239 -6.08 15.64 1.73
CA PRO A 239 -7.36 15.07 2.14
C PRO A 239 -7.20 13.81 3.00
N PHE A 240 -6.18 12.99 2.73
CA PHE A 240 -5.89 11.78 3.53
C PHE A 240 -5.39 12.13 4.92
N VAL A 241 -4.51 13.12 5.04
CA VAL A 241 -4.02 13.58 6.34
C VAL A 241 -5.14 14.22 7.16
N LYS A 242 -6.00 15.02 6.53
CA LYS A 242 -7.20 15.58 7.18
C LYS A 242 -8.15 14.50 7.66
N ALA A 243 -8.44 13.49 6.82
CA ALA A 243 -9.30 12.38 7.21
C ALA A 243 -8.67 11.53 8.34
N ALA A 244 -7.37 11.27 8.30
CA ALA A 244 -6.68 10.57 9.39
C ALA A 244 -6.75 11.35 10.71
N ALA A 245 -6.59 12.67 10.68
CA ALA A 245 -6.74 13.53 11.85
C ALA A 245 -8.18 13.55 12.38
N ALA A 246 -9.18 13.57 11.50
CA ALA A 246 -10.59 13.55 11.88
C ALA A 246 -11.01 12.21 12.51
N ASN A 247 -10.57 11.08 11.95
CA ASN A 247 -10.90 9.74 12.46
C ASN A 247 -10.06 9.34 13.69
N GLY A 248 -8.93 10.01 13.93
CA GLY A 248 -8.07 9.81 15.10
C GLY A 248 -8.72 10.18 16.43
N GLY A 249 -9.88 10.85 16.40
CA GLY A 249 -10.72 11.11 17.59
C GLY A 249 -11.57 9.93 18.05
N GLU A 250 -11.95 8.99 17.16
CA GLU A 250 -12.94 7.93 17.47
C GLU A 250 -12.34 6.50 17.57
N ARG A 251 -11.06 6.30 17.24
CA ARG A 251 -10.42 4.95 17.24
C ARG A 251 -9.23 4.84 18.19
N ARG A 252 -9.31 5.43 19.39
CA ARG A 252 -8.24 5.33 20.40
C ARG A 252 -8.07 3.93 21.01
N ASP A 253 -9.03 3.01 20.84
CA ASP A 253 -9.07 1.76 21.61
C ASP A 253 -8.88 0.44 20.84
N ARG A 254 -8.43 0.45 19.57
CA ARG A 254 -8.02 -0.79 18.90
C ARG A 254 -6.71 -0.67 18.12
N GLN A 255 -5.64 -1.01 18.84
CA GLN A 255 -4.48 -1.77 18.34
C GLN A 255 -3.63 -1.12 17.22
N GLY A 256 -2.49 -0.54 17.63
CA GLY A 256 -1.25 -0.55 16.85
C GLY A 256 -1.03 0.60 15.86
N GLY A 257 -0.42 1.70 16.33
CA GLY A 257 0.32 2.67 15.52
C GLY A 257 -0.53 3.52 14.56
N GLN A 258 -0.52 4.84 14.78
CA GLN A 258 -1.05 5.81 13.82
C GLN A 258 -0.29 5.70 12.49
N SER A 259 -0.73 4.85 11.58
CA SER A 259 -0.21 4.79 10.23
C SER A 259 -1.14 5.59 9.34
N LEU A 260 -0.67 6.77 8.91
CA LEU A 260 -1.25 7.49 7.79
C LEU A 260 -1.26 6.51 6.61
N SER A 261 -2.42 5.90 6.38
CA SER A 261 -2.56 4.84 5.38
C SER A 261 -2.93 5.50 4.05
N ILE A 262 -1.94 5.72 3.18
CA ILE A 262 -2.15 6.29 1.85
C ILE A 262 -2.22 5.14 0.84
N PRO A 263 -3.39 4.91 0.21
CA PRO A 263 -3.55 3.82 -0.75
C PRO A 263 -2.44 3.82 -1.82
N GLY A 264 -1.74 2.68 -1.92
CA GLY A 264 -0.62 2.38 -2.83
C GLY A 264 0.64 3.24 -2.69
N LEU A 265 0.77 3.98 -1.58
CA LEU A 265 2.06 4.43 -1.08
C LEU A 265 2.68 3.42 -0.11
N ASP A 266 1.84 2.82 0.74
CA ASP A 266 2.24 1.86 1.79
C ASP A 266 2.44 0.43 1.29
N ALA A 267 2.30 0.24 -0.02
CA ALA A 267 2.60 -0.99 -0.70
C ALA A 267 3.48 -0.65 -1.90
N LEU A 268 4.79 -0.87 -1.76
CA LEU A 268 5.55 -1.36 -2.90
C LEU A 268 4.99 -2.75 -3.21
N ASN A 269 3.82 -2.81 -3.85
CA ASN A 269 3.46 -3.98 -4.61
C ASN A 269 4.37 -3.90 -5.84
N PHE A 270 5.54 -4.50 -5.72
CA PHE A 270 6.53 -4.51 -6.78
C PHE A 270 5.88 -5.14 -8.02
N PRO A 271 5.95 -4.52 -9.21
CA PRO A 271 5.42 -5.11 -10.44
C PRO A 271 6.03 -6.50 -10.71
#